data_AF-A0A084SXA6-F1
#
_entry.id   AF-A0A084SXA6-F1
#
_cell.length_a   1.000
_cell.length_b   1.000
_cell.length_c   1.000
_cell.angle_alpha   90.00
_cell.angle_beta   90.00
_cell.angle_gamma   90.00
#
_symmetry.space_group_name_H-M   'P 1'
#
loop_
_entity.id
_entity.type
_entity.pdbx_description
1 polymer ?
#
loop_
_entity_poly.entity_id
_entity_poly.type
_entity_poly.pdbx_seq_one_letter_code
_entity_poly.pdbx_strand_id
1 'polypeptide(L)'
;MVPGTPFDSARVDALLEARGAKAQPGGGRTWLLENGAVEVHPLREGGQWVATEVRIPLEHQSELVREVVSKGAELAREAEVRFFDPQLGRELNAHDDGVVADQYERTARYAGEMLGVGSAMPVDTSTSEGFQPTTRFVVGAVVFFTLLYLLVSWMNTQLGG
;
A
#
# COMPACT_ATOMS: atom_id res chain seq x y z
N MET A 1 28.15 -14.11 2.56
CA MET A 1 28.60 -13.50 3.83
C MET A 1 29.03 -14.58 4.82
N VAL A 2 30.09 -14.33 5.60
CA VAL A 2 30.51 -15.21 6.70
C VAL A 2 29.72 -14.81 7.96
N PRO A 3 29.22 -15.75 8.78
CA PRO A 3 28.59 -15.44 10.07
C PRO A 3 29.46 -14.49 10.91
N GLY A 4 28.84 -13.44 11.46
CA GLY A 4 29.53 -12.42 12.25
C GLY A 4 30.09 -11.23 11.45
N THR A 5 30.01 -11.24 10.12
CA THR A 5 30.30 -10.05 9.31
C THR A 5 29.25 -8.97 9.62
N PRO A 6 29.64 -7.73 9.98
CA PRO A 6 28.69 -6.64 10.19
C PRO A 6 27.87 -6.35 8.93
N PHE A 7 26.59 -6.03 9.12
CA PHE A 7 25.71 -5.62 8.04
C PHE A 7 26.11 -4.24 7.50
N ASP A 8 26.45 -4.16 6.22
CA ASP A 8 26.79 -2.90 5.56
C ASP A 8 25.52 -2.15 5.15
N SER A 9 24.93 -1.50 6.16
CA SER A 9 23.72 -0.69 5.99
C SER A 9 23.92 0.48 5.00
N ALA A 10 25.12 1.08 4.96
CA ALA A 10 25.40 2.22 4.08
C ALA A 10 25.35 1.81 2.60
N ARG A 11 25.90 0.64 2.26
CA ARG A 11 25.81 0.10 0.89
C ARG A 11 24.38 -0.15 0.47
N VAL A 12 23.59 -0.80 1.32
CA VAL A 12 22.16 -1.07 1.03
C VAL A 12 21.37 0.22 0.86
N ASP A 13 21.59 1.20 1.74
CA ASP A 13 20.88 2.49 1.70
C ASP A 13 21.21 3.30 0.43
N ALA A 14 22.49 3.34 0.04
CA ALA A 14 22.93 3.99 -1.20
C ALA A 14 22.32 3.33 -2.46
N LEU A 15 22.23 2.00 -2.48
CA LEU A 15 21.62 1.27 -3.60
C LEU A 15 20.11 1.46 -3.70
N LEU A 16 19.42 1.61 -2.57
CA LEU A 16 18.01 1.99 -2.52
C LEU A 16 17.81 3.41 -3.05
N GLU A 17 18.66 4.35 -2.65
CA GLU A 17 18.60 5.73 -3.13
C GLU A 17 18.83 5.84 -4.64
N ALA A 18 19.83 5.13 -5.16
CA ALA A 18 20.12 5.07 -6.59
C ALA A 18 18.94 4.50 -7.40
N ARG A 19 18.09 3.68 -6.77
CA ARG A 19 16.85 3.12 -7.34
C ARG A 19 15.61 3.98 -7.09
N GLY A 20 15.79 5.20 -6.57
CA GLY A 20 14.71 6.17 -6.39
C GLY A 20 13.89 5.99 -5.10
N ALA A 21 14.33 5.17 -4.15
CA ALA A 21 13.66 5.04 -2.86
C ALA A 21 13.77 6.35 -2.05
N LYS A 22 12.62 6.91 -1.66
CA LYS A 22 12.51 8.22 -1.01
C LYS A 22 12.43 8.07 0.50
N ALA A 23 13.20 8.86 1.24
CA ALA A 23 13.13 8.89 2.70
C ALA A 23 11.72 9.29 3.20
N GLN A 24 11.26 8.64 4.27
CA GLN A 24 10.00 8.97 4.93
C GLN A 24 10.21 9.76 6.24
N PRO A 25 9.28 10.67 6.60
CA PRO A 25 9.22 11.26 7.94
C PRO A 25 8.94 10.15 8.98
N GLY A 26 9.89 9.88 9.87
CA GLY A 26 9.78 8.79 10.85
C GLY A 26 10.86 7.70 10.70
N GLY A 27 11.67 7.79 9.66
CA GLY A 27 12.71 6.79 9.34
C GLY A 27 12.27 5.85 8.23
N GLY A 28 13.24 5.15 7.65
CA GLY A 28 12.98 4.28 6.50
C GLY A 28 12.77 5.04 5.18
N ARG A 29 12.35 4.30 4.16
CA ARG A 29 12.15 4.78 2.79
C ARG A 29 10.88 4.18 2.18
N THR A 30 10.23 4.91 1.29
CA THR A 30 9.28 4.36 0.32
C THR A 30 10.02 4.01 -0.96
N TRP A 31 9.90 2.77 -1.40
CA TRP A 31 10.38 2.37 -2.71
C TRP A 31 9.19 2.19 -3.65
N LEU A 32 9.06 3.09 -4.62
CA LEU A 32 8.03 3.03 -5.65
C LEU A 32 8.50 2.11 -6.77
N LEU A 33 7.74 1.04 -6.98
CA LEU A 33 7.92 0.02 -7.99
C LEU A 33 6.85 0.17 -9.09
N GLU A 34 6.92 -0.62 -10.16
CA GLU A 34 5.97 -0.56 -11.26
C GLU A 34 4.55 -0.98 -10.82
N ASN A 35 4.46 -2.01 -9.96
CA ASN A 35 3.20 -2.59 -9.52
C ASN A 35 2.70 -2.05 -8.17
N GLY A 36 3.37 -1.06 -7.58
CA GLY A 36 2.97 -0.50 -6.30
C GLY A 36 4.12 0.10 -5.49
N ALA A 37 3.85 0.47 -4.25
CA ALA A 37 4.86 0.99 -3.34
C ALA A 37 5.11 0.01 -2.19
N VAL A 38 6.37 -0.11 -1.78
CA VAL A 38 6.76 -0.85 -0.58
C VAL A 38 7.45 0.07 0.41
N GLU A 39 7.35 -0.30 1.68
CA GLU A 39 8.11 0.37 2.73
C GLU A 39 9.40 -0.38 3.01
N VAL A 40 10.47 0.36 3.24
CA VAL A 40 11.80 -0.17 3.52
C VAL A 40 12.30 0.42 4.82
N HIS A 41 12.57 -0.43 5.81
CA HIS A 41 12.91 0.01 7.15
C HIS A 41 14.20 -0.62 7.67
N PRO A 42 15.00 0.11 8.47
CA PRO A 42 16.12 -0.49 9.16
C PRO A 42 15.63 -1.46 10.24
N LEU A 43 16.03 -2.73 10.17
CA LEU A 43 15.89 -3.67 11.28
C LEU A 43 17.06 -3.45 12.24
N ARG A 44 16.74 -3.07 13.48
CA ARG A 44 17.73 -2.77 14.51
C ARG A 44 17.63 -3.72 15.70
N GLU A 45 18.77 -4.25 16.12
CA GLU A 45 18.94 -5.02 17.36
C GLU A 45 19.94 -4.30 18.25
N GLY A 46 19.56 -3.99 19.49
CA GLY A 46 20.41 -3.23 20.42
C GLY A 46 20.82 -1.83 19.89
N GLY A 47 20.02 -1.24 19.00
CA GLY A 47 20.32 0.04 18.33
C GLY A 47 21.20 -0.08 17.09
N GLN A 48 21.84 -1.22 16.86
CA GLN A 48 22.64 -1.50 15.66
C GLN A 48 21.74 -1.93 14.51
N TRP A 49 21.98 -1.39 13.31
CA TRP A 49 21.29 -1.81 12.08
C TRP A 49 21.85 -3.16 11.62
N VAL A 50 21.04 -4.22 11.71
CA VAL A 50 21.45 -5.60 11.44
C VAL A 50 20.90 -6.17 10.13
N ALA A 51 19.79 -5.62 9.62
CA ALA A 51 19.24 -5.95 8.31
C ALA A 51 18.34 -4.83 7.80
N THR A 52 17.96 -4.86 6.53
CA THR A 52 16.93 -3.97 5.97
C THR A 52 15.69 -4.78 5.66
N GLU A 53 14.56 -4.37 6.24
CA GLU A 53 13.26 -5.02 6.05
C GLU A 53 12.51 -4.36 4.91
N VAL A 54 11.97 -5.15 3.99
CA VAL A 54 11.06 -4.70 2.92
C VAL A 54 9.67 -5.19 3.26
N ARG A 55 8.71 -4.27 3.42
CA ARG A 55 7.33 -4.56 3.80
C ARG A 55 6.41 -4.31 2.61
N ILE A 56 5.68 -5.35 2.24
CA ILE A 56 4.69 -5.33 1.16
C ILE A 56 3.31 -5.11 1.79
N PRO A 57 2.54 -4.08 1.39
CA PRO A 57 1.19 -3.82 1.91
C PRO A 57 0.26 -5.03 1.71
N LEU A 58 -0.34 -5.53 2.80
CA LEU A 58 -1.12 -6.78 2.82
C LEU A 58 -2.44 -6.68 2.03
N GLU A 59 -2.32 -6.76 0.71
CA GLU A 59 -3.39 -6.63 -0.27
C GLU A 59 -3.25 -7.70 -1.37
N HIS A 60 -4.28 -7.90 -2.20
CA HIS A 60 -4.21 -8.84 -3.34
C HIS A 60 -3.36 -8.27 -4.49
N GLN A 61 -2.03 -8.27 -4.33
CA GLN A 61 -1.08 -7.71 -5.30
C GLN A 61 0.08 -8.69 -5.59
N SER A 62 -0.21 -9.86 -6.18
CA SER A 62 0.82 -10.86 -6.48
C SER A 62 1.90 -10.36 -7.44
N GLU A 63 1.55 -9.47 -8.38
CA GLU A 63 2.54 -8.84 -9.27
C GLU A 63 3.53 -7.93 -8.51
N LEU A 64 3.06 -7.18 -7.50
CA LEU A 64 3.95 -6.41 -6.62
C LEU A 64 4.90 -7.34 -5.87
N VAL A 65 4.40 -8.47 -5.35
CA VAL A 65 5.24 -9.45 -4.65
C VAL A 65 6.32 -10.01 -5.58
N ARG A 66 5.95 -10.39 -6.80
CA ARG A 66 6.91 -10.89 -7.80
C ARG A 66 7.98 -9.86 -8.12
N GLU A 67 7.57 -8.61 -8.31
CA GLU A 67 8.49 -7.52 -8.58
C GLU A 67 9.44 -7.27 -7.41
N VAL A 68 8.93 -7.27 -6.17
CA VAL A 68 9.75 -7.12 -4.94
C VAL A 68 10.77 -8.24 -4.83
N VAL A 69 10.40 -9.49 -5.12
CA VAL A 69 11.35 -10.62 -5.07
C VAL A 69 12.45 -10.45 -6.12
N SER A 70 12.07 -10.12 -7.35
CA SER A 70 13.02 -9.93 -8.45
C SER A 70 13.98 -8.77 -8.20
N LYS A 71 13.45 -7.58 -7.92
CA LYS A 71 14.24 -6.35 -7.67
C LYS A 71 15.01 -6.43 -6.34
N GLY A 72 14.43 -7.06 -5.32
CA GLY A 72 15.07 -7.30 -4.03
C GLY A 72 16.26 -8.25 -4.15
N ALA A 73 16.14 -9.33 -4.92
CA ALA A 73 17.25 -10.24 -5.20
C ALA A 73 18.39 -9.54 -5.98
N GLU A 74 18.05 -8.69 -6.94
CA GLU A 74 19.04 -7.88 -7.67
C GLU A 74 19.80 -6.93 -6.73
N LEU A 75 19.06 -6.19 -5.90
CA LEU A 75 19.63 -5.27 -4.91
C LEU A 75 20.50 -6.01 -3.91
N ALA A 76 20.04 -7.15 -3.38
CA ALA A 76 20.79 -7.92 -2.40
C ALA A 76 22.10 -8.47 -2.99
N ARG A 77 22.06 -8.94 -4.23
CA ARG A 77 23.25 -9.38 -4.97
C ARG A 77 24.26 -8.24 -5.14
N GLU A 78 23.79 -7.05 -5.53
CA GLU A 78 24.67 -5.87 -5.69
C GLU A 78 25.20 -5.36 -4.34
N ALA A 79 24.43 -5.51 -3.27
CA ALA A 79 24.85 -5.18 -1.91
C ALA A 79 25.74 -6.26 -1.26
N GLU A 80 25.88 -7.43 -1.89
CA GLU A 80 26.55 -8.63 -1.35
C GLU A 80 25.94 -9.12 -0.02
N VAL A 81 24.64 -8.89 0.18
CA VAL A 81 23.85 -9.35 1.33
C VAL A 81 22.97 -10.54 0.96
N ARG A 82 22.46 -11.24 1.98
CA ARG A 82 21.48 -12.31 1.80
C ARG A 82 20.08 -11.68 1.69
N PHE A 83 19.27 -12.16 0.75
CA PHE A 83 17.85 -11.82 0.67
C PHE A 83 17.04 -12.95 1.30
N PHE A 84 16.32 -12.69 2.39
CA PHE A 84 15.74 -13.74 3.23
C PHE A 84 14.25 -13.54 3.42
N ASP A 85 13.48 -14.62 3.29
CA ASP A 85 12.06 -14.65 3.60
C ASP A 85 11.84 -15.26 4.99
N PRO A 86 11.37 -14.47 5.98
CA PRO A 86 11.08 -14.98 7.33
C PRO A 86 9.97 -16.02 7.37
N GLN A 87 9.00 -15.95 6.46
CA GLN A 87 7.85 -16.84 6.45
C GLN A 87 8.17 -18.19 5.80
N LEU A 88 9.02 -18.20 4.77
CA LEU A 88 9.56 -19.45 4.20
C LEU A 88 10.77 -19.99 4.97
N GLY A 89 11.37 -19.17 5.84
CA GLY A 89 12.54 -19.54 6.66
C GLY A 89 13.79 -19.82 5.82
N ARG A 90 13.91 -19.22 4.63
CA ARG A 90 15.00 -19.49 3.69
C ARG A 90 15.45 -18.26 2.92
N GLU A 91 16.63 -18.36 2.34
CA GLU A 91 17.15 -17.37 1.40
C GLU A 91 16.38 -17.44 0.06
N LEU A 92 16.14 -16.28 -0.51
CA LEU A 92 15.44 -16.06 -1.77
C LEU A 92 16.42 -15.70 -2.89
N ASN A 93 16.07 -16.08 -4.10
CA ASN A 93 16.68 -15.61 -5.34
C ASN A 93 15.57 -15.14 -6.32
N ALA A 94 15.98 -14.64 -7.48
CA ALA A 94 15.06 -14.07 -8.48
C ALA A 94 14.05 -15.08 -9.06
N HIS A 95 14.25 -16.40 -8.90
CA HIS A 95 13.34 -17.45 -9.37
C HIS A 95 12.34 -17.92 -8.30
N ASP A 96 12.40 -17.37 -7.08
CA ASP A 96 11.50 -17.73 -5.99
C ASP A 96 10.19 -16.91 -5.98
N ASP A 97 10.01 -16.02 -6.96
CA ASP A 97 8.90 -15.06 -7.06
C ASP A 97 7.52 -15.73 -6.96
N GLY A 98 7.31 -16.84 -7.67
CA GLY A 98 6.05 -17.57 -7.65
C GLY A 98 5.74 -18.19 -6.30
N VAL A 99 6.72 -18.80 -5.65
CA VAL A 99 6.52 -19.47 -4.34
C VAL A 99 6.17 -18.43 -3.26
N VAL A 100 6.85 -17.28 -3.29
CA VAL A 100 6.59 -16.17 -2.36
C VAL A 100 5.23 -15.55 -2.65
N ALA A 101 4.88 -15.29 -3.92
CA ALA A 101 3.58 -14.75 -4.31
C ALA A 101 2.41 -15.67 -3.89
N ASP A 102 2.54 -16.98 -4.12
CA ASP A 102 1.51 -17.95 -3.72
C ASP A 102 1.32 -18.00 -2.21
N GLN A 103 2.40 -17.92 -1.44
CA GLN A 103 2.32 -17.85 0.01
C GLN A 103 1.68 -16.55 0.48
N TYR A 104 2.09 -15.44 -0.11
CA TYR A 104 1.57 -14.13 0.21
C TYR A 104 0.06 -14.04 -0.02
N GLU A 105 -0.42 -14.53 -1.16
CA GLU A 105 -1.85 -14.58 -1.47
C GLU A 105 -2.64 -15.41 -0.45
N ARG A 106 -2.10 -16.55 0.00
CA ARG A 106 -2.72 -17.33 1.08
C ARG A 106 -2.83 -16.48 2.34
N THR A 107 -1.73 -15.86 2.77
CA THR A 107 -1.71 -15.02 3.97
C THR A 107 -2.67 -13.83 3.87
N ALA A 108 -2.69 -13.12 2.74
CA ALA A 108 -3.58 -11.99 2.50
C ALA A 108 -5.06 -12.42 2.53
N ARG A 109 -5.40 -13.56 1.92
CA ARG A 109 -6.75 -14.13 1.98
C ARG A 109 -7.17 -14.48 3.41
N TYR A 110 -6.32 -15.17 4.16
CA TYR A 110 -6.60 -15.49 5.56
C TYR A 110 -6.76 -14.24 6.43
N ALA A 111 -5.91 -13.23 6.23
CA ALA A 111 -6.02 -11.97 6.96
C ALA A 111 -7.33 -11.25 6.62
N GLY A 112 -7.73 -11.21 5.34
CA GLY A 112 -9.01 -10.65 4.93
C GLY A 112 -10.23 -11.38 5.52
N GLU A 113 -10.17 -12.70 5.63
CA GLU A 113 -11.23 -13.52 6.23
C GLU A 113 -11.30 -13.36 7.76
N MET A 114 -10.15 -13.34 8.45
CA MET A 114 -10.08 -13.29 9.93
C MET A 114 -10.23 -11.88 10.50
N LEU A 115 -9.75 -10.85 9.79
CA LEU A 115 -9.92 -9.45 10.17
C LEU A 115 -11.27 -8.86 9.70
N GLY A 116 -12.13 -9.68 9.08
CA GLY A 116 -13.52 -9.32 8.80
C GLY A 116 -13.75 -8.42 7.59
N VAL A 117 -12.88 -8.47 6.57
CA VAL A 117 -13.02 -7.66 5.34
C VAL A 117 -13.71 -8.45 4.20
N GLY A 118 -13.95 -9.74 4.38
CA GLY A 118 -14.53 -10.65 3.37
C GLY A 118 -15.98 -10.42 2.92
N SER A 119 -16.63 -9.30 3.28
CA SER A 119 -18.01 -9.01 2.87
C SER A 119 -18.26 -7.58 2.40
N ALA A 120 -17.28 -6.95 1.73
CA ALA A 120 -17.55 -5.76 0.92
C ALA A 120 -16.60 -5.66 -0.30
N MET A 121 -17.02 -6.24 -1.43
CA MET A 121 -16.59 -5.78 -2.76
C MET A 121 -17.86 -5.56 -3.60
N PRO A 122 -17.93 -4.57 -4.51
CA PRO A 122 -17.00 -3.48 -4.79
C PRO A 122 -17.68 -2.09 -4.66
N VAL A 123 -16.91 -1.05 -4.32
CA VAL A 123 -17.21 0.27 -4.87
C VAL A 123 -15.98 0.68 -5.65
N ASP A 124 -16.19 0.80 -6.96
CA ASP A 124 -15.28 1.43 -7.90
C ASP A 124 -14.94 2.83 -7.37
N THR A 125 -13.72 3.02 -6.86
CA THR A 125 -13.19 4.34 -6.46
C THR A 125 -12.30 4.92 -7.55
N SER A 126 -12.58 4.60 -8.82
CA SER A 126 -12.08 5.38 -9.95
C SER A 126 -12.77 6.76 -10.01
N THR A 127 -12.58 7.59 -8.98
CA THR A 127 -12.57 9.06 -9.02
C THR A 127 -12.27 9.60 -7.63
N SER A 128 -11.00 9.53 -7.23
CA SER A 128 -10.46 10.44 -6.20
C SER A 128 -10.20 11.83 -6.83
N GLU A 129 -11.22 12.45 -7.40
CA GLU A 129 -11.29 13.90 -7.51
C GLU A 129 -12.17 14.37 -6.35
N GLY A 130 -11.58 15.11 -5.42
CA GLY A 130 -12.30 15.64 -4.26
C GLY A 130 -13.60 16.29 -4.70
N PHE A 131 -14.69 15.97 -4.02
CA PHE A 131 -16.01 16.54 -4.29
C PHE A 131 -15.94 18.07 -4.09
N GLN A 132 -15.67 18.79 -5.17
CA GLN A 132 -15.91 20.22 -5.26
C GLN A 132 -17.37 20.36 -5.72
N PRO A 133 -18.32 20.71 -4.83
CA PRO A 133 -19.68 20.97 -5.24
C PRO A 133 -19.66 22.13 -6.23
N THR A 134 -19.77 21.81 -7.52
CA THR A 134 -19.84 22.82 -8.58
C THR A 134 -21.10 23.65 -8.37
N THR A 135 -21.02 24.97 -8.58
CA THR A 135 -22.09 25.96 -8.31
C THR A 135 -23.45 25.55 -8.87
N ARG A 136 -23.48 24.75 -9.95
CA ARG A 136 -24.70 24.21 -10.56
C ARG A 136 -25.47 23.25 -9.65
N PHE A 137 -24.78 22.43 -8.86
CA PHE A 137 -25.39 21.51 -7.89
C PHE A 137 -26.04 22.29 -6.73
N VAL A 138 -25.36 23.32 -6.23
CA VAL A 138 -25.89 24.19 -5.17
C VAL A 138 -27.13 24.94 -5.66
N VAL A 139 -27.09 25.51 -6.86
CA VAL A 139 -28.25 26.19 -7.46
C VAL A 139 -29.41 25.22 -7.69
N GLY A 140 -29.12 24.00 -8.19
CA GLY A 140 -30.13 22.97 -8.37
C GLY A 140 -30.83 22.59 -7.06
N ALA A 141 -30.06 22.40 -5.99
CA ALA A 141 -30.60 22.11 -4.67
C ALA A 141 -31.47 23.25 -4.12
N VAL A 142 -31.01 24.50 -4.24
CA VAL A 142 -31.77 25.68 -3.79
C VAL A 142 -33.09 25.82 -4.56
N VAL A 143 -33.08 25.63 -5.88
CA VAL A 143 -34.30 25.68 -6.70
C VAL A 143 -35.26 24.56 -6.31
N PHE A 144 -34.76 23.34 -6.11
CA PHE A 144 -35.56 22.20 -5.69
C PHE A 144 -36.26 22.44 -4.35
N PHE A 145 -35.51 22.88 -3.32
CA PHE A 145 -36.10 23.17 -2.01
C PHE A 145 -37.09 24.34 -2.04
N THR A 146 -36.85 25.33 -2.90
CA THR A 146 -37.76 26.47 -3.08
C THR A 146 -39.08 26.02 -3.72
N LEU A 147 -39.03 25.18 -4.76
CA LEU A 147 -40.22 24.61 -5.37
C LEU A 147 -40.99 23.72 -4.40
N LEU A 148 -40.28 22.95 -3.58
CA LEU A 148 -40.89 22.09 -2.58
C LEU A 148 -41.56 22.92 -1.47
N TYR A 149 -40.93 24.01 -1.02
CA TYR A 149 -41.54 24.97 -0.09
C TYR A 149 -42.80 25.60 -0.67
N LEU A 150 -42.77 26.03 -1.93
CA LEU A 150 -43.94 26.61 -2.60
C LEU A 150 -45.07 25.59 -2.72
N LEU A 151 -44.78 24.35 -3.08
CA LEU A 151 -45.76 23.27 -3.14
C LEU A 151 -46.43 23.04 -1.77
N VAL A 152 -45.63 22.94 -0.70
CA VAL A 152 -46.14 22.76 0.67
C VAL A 152 -46.99 23.96 1.08
N SER A 153 -46.54 25.19 0.81
CA SER A 153 -47.31 26.41 1.11
C SER A 153 -48.64 26.46 0.36
N TRP A 154 -48.66 26.02 -0.90
CA TRP A 154 -49.86 25.97 -1.72
C TRP A 154 -50.85 24.93 -1.20
N MET A 155 -50.38 23.73 -0.86
CA MET A 155 -51.20 22.70 -0.21
C MET A 155 -51.75 23.18 1.14
N ASN A 156 -50.93 23.85 1.94
CA ASN A 156 -51.35 24.36 3.24
C ASN A 156 -52.39 25.48 3.11
N THR A 157 -52.33 26.26 2.03
CA THR A 157 -53.34 27.29 1.70
C THR A 157 -54.65 26.66 1.22
N GLN A 158 -54.61 25.53 0.50
CA GLN A 158 -55.82 24.79 0.12
C GLN A 158 -56.46 24.02 1.27
N LEU A 159 -55.69 23.61 2.27
CA LEU A 159 -56.16 22.83 3.42
C LEU A 159 -56.51 23.68 4.65
N GLY A 160 -56.05 24.94 4.69
CA GLY A 160 -56.28 25.89 5.78
C GLY A 160 -57.34 26.97 5.51
N GLY A 161 -58.15 26.79 4.44
CA GLY A 161 -59.34 27.58 4.15
C GLY A 161 -60.61 26.83 4.51
#